data_AF-A0A7S3PKA9-F1
#
_entry.id   AF-A0A7S3PKA9-F1
#
_cell.length_a   1.000
_cell.length_b   1.000
_cell.length_c   1.000
_cell.angle_alpha   90.00
_cell.angle_beta   90.00
_cell.angle_gamma   90.00
#
_symmetry.space_group_name_H-M   'P 1'
#
loop_
_entity.id
_entity.type
_entity.pdbx_description
1 polymer ?
#
loop_
_entity_poly.entity_id
_entity_poly.type
_entity_poly.pdbx_seq_one_letter_code
_entity_poly.pdbx_strand_id
1 'polypeptide(L)'
;MFTRNIPRVLRRTAVVQRRVKSTTTGSAKKEPSGFFENLVGADQTLSQAKLFHKTNLAVMVLTPLAIVAHPSPLSMPVDVALAIVFPLHAHMGMNIIFTDYVPGSPTGPARMALLAVSVLSTIGLLKLAVSEDGITGTLKAVWKEPKKEEK
;
A
#
# COMPACT_ATOMS: atom_id res chain seq x y z
N MET A 1 32.72 -50.90 -50.57
CA MET A 1 31.40 -50.85 -49.90
C MET A 1 31.30 -49.50 -49.20
N PHE A 2 30.54 -48.56 -49.78
CA PHE A 2 30.38 -47.18 -49.32
C PHE A 2 29.18 -47.08 -48.37
N THR A 3 29.36 -46.47 -47.18
CA THR A 3 28.38 -45.61 -46.48
C THR A 3 29.08 -44.96 -45.27
N ARG A 4 29.57 -43.73 -45.42
CA ARG A 4 28.91 -42.47 -45.05
C ARG A 4 28.92 -42.17 -43.55
N ASN A 5 30.04 -41.52 -43.19
CA ASN A 5 30.21 -40.51 -42.15
C ASN A 5 28.96 -39.58 -42.07
N ILE A 6 28.26 -39.56 -40.94
CA ILE A 6 27.19 -38.57 -40.68
C ILE A 6 27.76 -37.52 -39.72
N PRO A 7 27.86 -36.25 -40.14
CA PRO A 7 28.47 -35.20 -39.34
C PRO A 7 27.61 -34.85 -38.13
N ARG A 8 28.30 -34.68 -36.99
CA ARG A 8 27.81 -34.31 -35.65
C ARG A 8 27.38 -32.84 -35.56
N VAL A 9 26.76 -32.29 -36.61
CA VAL A 9 26.45 -30.87 -36.72
C VAL A 9 25.01 -30.72 -37.16
N LEU A 10 24.08 -30.87 -36.20
CA LEU A 10 22.69 -30.38 -36.25
C LEU A 10 21.97 -30.71 -34.91
N ARG A 11 22.58 -30.44 -33.75
CA ARG A 11 21.79 -30.22 -32.52
C ARG A 11 21.36 -28.75 -32.48
N ARG A 12 20.46 -28.43 -33.39
CA ARG A 12 19.66 -27.21 -33.37
C ARG A 12 18.87 -27.17 -32.06
N THR A 13 19.09 -26.09 -31.30
CA THR A 13 18.05 -25.30 -30.64
C THR A 13 16.91 -26.09 -29.98
N ALA A 14 17.12 -26.47 -28.73
CA ALA A 14 16.04 -26.61 -27.77
C ALA A 14 16.57 -26.20 -26.40
N VAL A 15 16.89 -24.91 -26.24
CA VAL A 15 16.82 -24.29 -24.92
C VAL A 15 15.34 -24.35 -24.57
N VAL A 16 14.97 -25.42 -23.87
CA VAL A 16 13.68 -25.57 -23.24
C VAL A 16 13.57 -24.39 -22.28
N GLN A 17 12.89 -23.33 -22.72
CA GLN A 17 12.35 -22.33 -21.82
C GLN A 17 11.31 -23.07 -20.97
N ARG A 18 11.78 -23.77 -19.93
CA ARG A 18 10.96 -24.12 -18.77
C ARG A 18 10.59 -22.77 -18.16
N ARG A 19 9.54 -22.18 -18.71
CA ARG A 19 8.72 -21.23 -17.97
C ARG A 19 8.14 -22.06 -16.84
N VAL A 20 8.85 -22.06 -15.71
CA VAL A 20 8.27 -22.44 -14.43
C VAL A 20 7.14 -21.45 -14.24
N LYS A 21 5.95 -21.81 -14.75
CA LYS A 21 4.72 -21.34 -14.15
C LYS A 21 4.85 -21.82 -12.72
N SER A 22 5.19 -20.92 -11.81
CA SER A 22 5.01 -21.16 -10.39
C SER A 22 3.51 -21.41 -10.23
N THR A 23 3.14 -22.68 -10.28
CA THR A 23 1.89 -23.17 -9.74
C THR A 23 1.90 -22.68 -8.30
N THR A 24 1.14 -21.63 -8.03
CA THR A 24 0.75 -21.20 -6.69
C THR A 24 -0.12 -22.28 -6.09
N THR A 25 0.46 -23.46 -5.84
CA THR A 25 -0.01 -24.42 -4.84
C THR A 25 0.43 -23.88 -3.48
N GLY A 26 -0.27 -22.85 -3.03
CA GLY A 26 -0.26 -22.39 -1.64
C GLY A 26 -1.69 -21.99 -1.36
N SER A 27 -2.37 -22.80 -0.52
CA SER A 27 -3.74 -22.66 0.00
C SER A 27 -4.65 -21.72 -0.77
N ALA A 28 -5.73 -22.25 -1.36
CA ALA A 28 -6.89 -21.44 -1.71
C ALA A 28 -7.39 -20.72 -0.44
N LYS A 29 -6.84 -19.53 -0.15
CA LYS A 29 -7.35 -18.62 0.87
C LYS A 29 -8.74 -18.26 0.39
N LYS A 30 -9.75 -18.75 1.11
CA LYS A 30 -11.15 -18.44 0.91
C LYS A 30 -11.26 -16.92 0.72
N GLU A 31 -11.76 -16.48 -0.44
CA GLU A 31 -12.02 -15.05 -0.67
C GLU A 31 -12.93 -14.57 0.47
N PRO A 32 -12.55 -13.50 1.20
CA PRO A 32 -13.34 -13.00 2.31
C PRO A 32 -14.73 -12.61 1.79
N SER A 33 -15.76 -13.23 2.35
CA SER A 33 -17.12 -13.12 1.84
C SER A 33 -17.78 -11.78 2.24
N GLY A 34 -17.25 -11.10 3.25
CA GLY A 34 -17.75 -9.83 3.76
C GLY A 34 -16.83 -8.64 3.54
N PHE A 35 -17.41 -7.44 3.41
CA PHE A 35 -16.68 -6.16 3.42
C PHE A 35 -15.80 -6.01 4.67
N PHE A 36 -16.36 -6.32 5.85
CA PHE A 36 -15.63 -6.26 7.11
C PHE A 36 -14.47 -7.24 7.18
N GLU A 37 -14.64 -8.47 6.67
CA GLU A 37 -13.55 -9.45 6.60
C GLU A 37 -12.41 -8.95 5.69
N ASN A 38 -12.76 -8.31 4.57
CA ASN A 38 -11.79 -7.69 3.67
C ASN A 38 -11.06 -6.50 4.31
N LEU A 39 -11.72 -5.72 5.18
CA LEU A 39 -11.08 -4.63 5.91
C LEU A 39 -10.17 -5.13 7.02
N VAL A 40 -10.59 -6.14 7.77
CA VAL A 40 -9.80 -6.71 8.87
C VAL A 40 -8.62 -7.52 8.33
N GLY A 41 -8.82 -8.25 7.24
CA GLY A 41 -7.79 -9.04 6.56
C GLY A 41 -7.28 -8.38 5.29
N ALA A 42 -6.80 -7.13 5.38
CA ALA A 42 -6.45 -6.29 4.24
C ALA A 42 -5.18 -6.71 3.45
N ASP A 43 -4.66 -7.91 3.69
CA ASP A 43 -3.43 -8.49 3.11
C ASP A 43 -3.63 -9.92 2.55
N GLN A 44 -4.85 -10.45 2.61
CA GLN A 44 -5.12 -11.87 2.35
C GLN A 44 -5.39 -12.20 0.87
N THR A 45 -5.75 -11.22 0.05
CA THR A 45 -6.13 -11.44 -1.36
C THR A 45 -5.20 -10.73 -2.34
N LEU A 46 -5.17 -11.23 -3.59
CA LEU A 46 -4.44 -10.57 -4.68
C LEU A 46 -5.02 -9.19 -5.04
N SER A 47 -6.32 -9.00 -4.82
CA SER A 47 -6.99 -7.72 -5.05
C SER A 47 -6.46 -6.66 -4.08
N GLN A 48 -6.30 -7.02 -2.81
CA GLN A 48 -5.71 -6.15 -1.79
C GLN A 48 -4.25 -5.82 -2.09
N ALA A 49 -3.45 -6.79 -2.54
CA ALA A 49 -2.08 -6.50 -2.97
C ALA A 49 -2.02 -5.46 -4.11
N LYS A 50 -2.92 -5.57 -5.10
CA LYS A 50 -3.05 -4.56 -6.17
C LYS A 50 -3.49 -3.20 -5.63
N LEU A 51 -4.45 -3.18 -4.70
CA LEU A 51 -4.91 -1.95 -4.06
C LEU A 51 -3.78 -1.28 -3.27
N PHE A 52 -2.96 -2.05 -2.55
CA PHE A 52 -1.79 -1.54 -1.83
C PHE A 52 -0.79 -0.84 -2.76
N HIS A 53 -0.51 -1.41 -3.94
CA HIS A 53 0.35 -0.74 -4.93
C HIS A 53 -0.27 0.54 -5.48
N LYS A 54 -1.59 0.57 -5.68
CA LYS A 54 -2.29 1.79 -6.11
C LYS A 54 -2.24 2.88 -5.04
N THR A 55 -2.44 2.53 -3.77
CA THR A 55 -2.35 3.49 -2.67
C THR A 55 -0.91 3.96 -2.47
N ASN A 56 0.09 3.10 -2.65
CA ASN A 56 1.51 3.49 -2.65
C ASN A 56 1.81 4.55 -3.73
N LEU A 57 1.37 4.30 -4.97
CA LEU A 57 1.53 5.26 -6.05
C LEU A 57 0.77 6.56 -5.78
N ALA A 58 -0.44 6.47 -5.22
CA ALA A 58 -1.23 7.62 -4.86
C ALA A 58 -0.54 8.48 -3.78
N VAL A 59 0.00 7.89 -2.71
CA VAL A 59 0.77 8.62 -1.68
C VAL A 59 2.01 9.26 -2.31
N MET A 60 2.76 8.53 -3.14
CA MET A 60 3.96 9.03 -3.81
C MET A 60 3.69 10.29 -4.64
N VAL A 61 2.53 10.40 -5.28
CA VAL A 61 2.13 11.57 -6.07
C VAL A 61 1.48 12.65 -5.21
N LEU A 62 0.57 12.27 -4.30
CA LEU A 62 -0.18 13.21 -3.48
C LEU A 62 0.71 13.96 -2.50
N THR A 63 1.72 13.33 -1.91
CA THR A 63 2.60 13.99 -0.93
C THR A 63 3.36 15.20 -1.50
N PRO A 64 4.14 15.09 -2.59
CA PRO A 64 4.80 16.26 -3.18
C PRO A 64 3.78 17.24 -3.77
N LEU A 65 2.66 16.75 -4.34
CA LEU A 65 1.59 17.60 -4.83
C LEU A 65 0.99 18.48 -3.73
N ALA A 66 0.75 17.93 -2.54
CA ALA A 66 0.21 18.65 -1.40
C ALA A 66 1.13 19.80 -0.98
N ILE A 67 2.45 19.53 -0.90
CA ILE A 67 3.47 20.53 -0.56
C ILE A 67 3.48 21.68 -1.57
N VAL A 68 3.43 21.37 -2.88
CA VAL A 68 3.47 22.37 -3.96
C VAL A 68 2.15 23.14 -4.06
N ALA A 69 1.01 22.47 -3.89
CA ALA A 69 -0.31 23.08 -4.02
C ALA A 69 -0.63 24.06 -2.88
N HIS A 70 0.01 23.95 -1.71
CA HIS A 70 -0.28 24.86 -0.59
C HIS A 70 0.61 26.13 -0.61
N PRO A 71 0.06 27.36 -0.46
CA PRO A 71 -1.33 27.70 -0.18
C PRO A 71 -2.10 28.06 -1.47
N SER A 72 -3.05 27.22 -1.87
CA SER A 72 -3.97 27.50 -2.99
C SER A 72 -5.32 26.84 -2.70
N PRO A 73 -6.40 27.20 -3.42
CA PRO A 73 -7.70 26.54 -3.27
C PRO A 73 -7.66 25.02 -3.54
N LEU A 74 -6.61 24.52 -4.20
CA LEU A 74 -6.41 23.09 -4.43
C LEU A 74 -5.85 22.36 -3.20
N SER A 75 -5.39 23.06 -2.16
CA SER A 75 -4.83 22.43 -0.96
C SER A 75 -5.86 21.57 -0.23
N MET A 76 -7.10 22.06 -0.07
CA MET A 76 -8.13 21.31 0.68
C MET A 76 -8.50 19.98 0.00
N PRO A 77 -8.82 19.93 -1.31
CA PRO A 77 -9.10 18.66 -1.97
C PRO A 77 -7.92 17.67 -1.94
N VAL A 78 -6.68 18.17 -2.07
CA VAL A 78 -5.48 17.34 -2.02
C VAL A 78 -5.24 16.81 -0.60
N ASP A 79 -5.43 17.63 0.42
CA ASP A 79 -5.32 17.23 1.83
C ASP A 79 -6.42 16.23 2.21
N VAL A 80 -7.65 16.40 1.72
CA VAL A 80 -8.74 15.41 1.92
C VAL A 80 -8.40 14.07 1.26
N ALA A 81 -7.85 14.09 0.04
CA ALA A 81 -7.40 12.87 -0.62
C ALA A 81 -6.28 12.19 0.20
N LEU A 82 -5.32 12.97 0.70
CA LEU A 82 -4.23 12.47 1.53
C LEU A 82 -4.75 11.89 2.87
N ALA A 83 -5.74 12.54 3.50
CA ALA A 83 -6.36 12.10 4.75
C ALA A 83 -7.01 10.70 4.65
N ILE A 84 -7.43 10.29 3.46
CA ILE A 84 -8.06 8.98 3.22
C ILE A 84 -7.01 7.97 2.75
N VAL A 85 -6.22 8.33 1.74
CA VAL A 85 -5.28 7.40 1.09
C VAL A 85 -4.14 7.02 2.03
N PHE A 86 -3.67 7.96 2.86
CA PHE A 86 -2.52 7.73 3.73
C PHE A 86 -2.81 6.71 4.85
N PRO A 87 -3.91 6.82 5.63
CA PRO A 87 -4.30 5.77 6.58
C PRO A 87 -4.63 4.44 5.90
N LEU A 88 -5.26 4.47 4.72
CA LEU A 88 -5.57 3.24 3.99
C LEU A 88 -4.30 2.47 3.60
N HIS A 89 -3.30 3.18 3.07
CA HIS A 89 -1.99 2.60 2.75
C HIS A 89 -1.32 2.03 4.01
N ALA A 90 -1.32 2.78 5.11
CA ALA A 90 -0.74 2.37 6.38
C ALA A 90 -1.45 1.14 6.98
N HIS A 91 -2.79 1.08 6.93
CA HIS A 91 -3.58 -0.05 7.42
C HIS A 91 -3.22 -1.35 6.69
N MET A 92 -3.12 -1.30 5.36
CA MET A 92 -2.72 -2.46 4.55
C MET A 92 -1.27 -2.87 4.84
N GLY A 93 -0.34 -1.91 4.90
CA GLY A 93 1.06 -2.18 5.22
C GLY A 93 1.24 -2.82 6.60
N MET A 94 0.50 -2.34 7.60
CA MET A 94 0.56 -2.89 8.96
C MET A 94 -0.03 -4.30 9.04
N ASN A 95 -1.06 -4.61 8.25
CA ASN A 95 -1.57 -5.99 8.15
C ASN A 95 -0.53 -6.97 7.59
N ILE A 96 0.29 -6.53 6.62
CA ILE A 96 1.41 -7.33 6.11
C ILE A 96 2.45 -7.57 7.22
N ILE A 97 2.81 -6.53 7.97
CA ILE A 97 3.73 -6.65 9.13
C ILE A 97 3.16 -7.63 10.18
N PHE A 98 1.86 -7.56 10.48
CA PHE A 98 1.23 -8.49 11.42
C PHE A 98 1.31 -9.94 10.95
N THR A 99 1.18 -10.19 9.64
CA THR A 99 1.36 -11.54 9.09
C THR A 99 2.77 -12.07 9.27
N ASP A 100 3.78 -11.21 9.12
CA ASP A 100 5.17 -11.61 9.22
C ASP A 100 5.63 -11.82 10.68
N TYR A 101 5.14 -11.01 11.61
CA TYR A 101 5.67 -10.95 12.98
C TYR A 101 4.73 -11.45 14.08
N VAL A 102 3.44 -11.69 13.80
CA VAL A 102 2.47 -12.21 14.79
C VAL A 102 1.97 -13.59 14.36
N PRO A 103 2.78 -14.65 14.56
CA PRO A 103 2.34 -16.01 14.26
C PRO A 103 1.27 -16.47 15.27
N GLY A 104 0.15 -17.02 14.77
CA GLY A 104 -0.84 -17.72 15.58
C GLY A 104 -2.21 -17.03 15.75
N SER A 105 -2.96 -17.48 16.76
CA SER A 105 -4.39 -17.19 16.97
C SER A 105 -4.80 -15.75 17.37
N PRO A 106 -3.96 -14.87 17.98
CA PRO A 106 -4.43 -13.54 18.38
C PRO A 106 -4.39 -12.50 17.25
N THR A 107 -4.12 -12.91 16.00
CA THR A 107 -4.11 -11.99 14.85
C THR A 107 -5.46 -11.31 14.63
N GLY A 108 -6.58 -11.97 14.93
CA GLY A 108 -7.92 -11.38 14.83
C GLY A 108 -8.10 -10.11 15.68
N PRO A 109 -7.96 -10.19 17.01
CA PRO A 109 -8.06 -9.03 17.89
C PRO A 109 -7.07 -7.90 17.55
N ALA A 110 -5.82 -8.23 17.21
CA ALA A 110 -4.83 -7.23 16.83
C ALA A 110 -5.23 -6.48 15.54
N ARG A 111 -5.71 -7.20 14.53
CA ARG A 111 -6.20 -6.61 13.27
C ARG A 111 -7.46 -5.78 13.47
N MET A 112 -8.33 -6.16 14.39
CA MET A 112 -9.49 -5.36 14.79
C MET A 112 -9.08 -4.06 15.49
N ALA A 113 -8.12 -4.12 16.40
CA ALA A 113 -7.57 -2.94 17.05
C ALA A 113 -6.92 -2.00 16.03
N LEU A 114 -6.14 -2.55 15.09
CA LEU A 114 -5.56 -1.80 13.98
C LEU A 114 -6.61 -1.14 13.09
N LEU A 115 -7.71 -1.83 12.80
CA LEU A 115 -8.82 -1.26 12.04
C LEU A 115 -9.44 -0.08 12.81
N ALA A 116 -9.66 -0.22 14.11
CA ALA A 116 -10.18 0.86 14.95
C ALA A 116 -9.24 2.08 14.94
N VAL A 117 -7.94 1.87 15.11
CA VAL A 117 -6.93 2.93 15.01
C VAL A 117 -6.97 3.60 13.64
N SER A 118 -7.03 2.83 12.56
CA SER A 118 -7.04 3.36 11.19
C SER A 118 -8.29 4.20 10.90
N VAL A 119 -9.46 3.78 11.38
CA VAL A 119 -10.71 4.57 11.26
C VAL A 119 -10.61 5.86 12.06
N LEU A 120 -10.14 5.79 13.32
CA LEU A 120 -9.95 6.97 14.16
C LEU A 120 -8.95 7.96 13.54
N SER A 121 -7.82 7.46 13.03
CA SER A 121 -6.84 8.26 12.30
C SER A 121 -7.43 8.92 11.06
N THR A 122 -8.24 8.18 10.28
CA THR A 122 -8.90 8.73 9.09
C THR A 122 -9.86 9.87 9.46
N ILE A 123 -10.68 9.70 10.50
CA ILE A 123 -11.60 10.74 10.98
C ILE A 123 -10.81 11.97 11.48
N GLY A 124 -9.76 11.75 12.26
CA GLY A 124 -8.90 12.82 12.77
C GLY A 124 -8.24 13.61 11.65
N LEU A 125 -7.70 12.93 10.64
CA LEU A 125 -7.07 13.56 9.48
C LEU A 125 -8.08 14.25 8.58
N LEU A 126 -9.28 13.70 8.40
CA LEU A 126 -10.35 14.36 7.63
C LEU A 126 -10.79 15.65 8.31
N LYS A 127 -10.95 15.65 9.64
CA LYS A 127 -11.23 16.85 10.42
C LYS A 127 -10.11 17.89 10.24
N LEU A 128 -8.85 17.46 10.25
CA LEU A 128 -7.70 18.34 10.04
C LEU A 128 -7.68 18.92 8.61
N ALA A 129 -8.01 18.10 7.60
CA ALA A 129 -8.02 18.50 6.19
C ALA A 129 -9.07 19.57 5.87
N VAL A 130 -10.20 19.61 6.60
CA VAL A 130 -11.24 20.63 6.45
C VAL A 130 -11.07 21.82 7.39
N SER A 131 -10.07 21.80 8.26
CA SER A 131 -9.71 22.95 9.10
C SER A 131 -8.97 24.01 8.29
N GLU A 132 -8.88 25.25 8.79
CA GLU A 132 -8.40 26.41 8.01
C GLU A 132 -7.02 26.20 7.35
N ASP A 133 -6.05 25.64 8.08
CA ASP A 133 -4.70 25.39 7.55
C ASP A 133 -4.54 24.03 6.84
N GLY A 134 -5.51 23.12 6.96
CA GLY A 134 -5.40 21.77 6.40
C GLY A 134 -4.27 20.92 7.01
N ILE A 135 -3.97 19.78 6.38
CA ILE A 135 -2.88 18.90 6.79
C ILE A 135 -1.53 19.51 6.39
N THR A 136 -1.44 20.07 5.18
CA THR A 136 -0.18 20.59 4.67
C THR A 136 0.22 21.90 5.34
N GLY A 137 -0.73 22.79 5.63
CA GLY A 137 -0.45 24.02 6.35
C GLY A 137 -0.02 23.76 7.79
N THR A 138 -0.67 22.82 8.49
CA THR A 138 -0.25 22.40 9.83
C THR A 138 1.13 21.75 9.83
N LEU A 139 1.46 20.90 8.85
CA LEU A 139 2.80 20.35 8.69
C LEU A 139 3.85 21.45 8.45
N LYS A 140 3.55 22.42 7.57
CA LYS A 140 4.43 23.57 7.32
C LYS A 140 4.58 24.47 8.54
N ALA A 141 3.55 24.60 9.36
CA ALA A 141 3.59 25.37 10.61
C ALA A 141 4.50 24.70 11.64
N VAL A 142 4.40 23.36 11.79
CA VAL A 142 5.29 22.57 12.66
C VAL A 142 6.76 22.65 12.21
N TRP A 143 7.00 22.76 10.91
CA TRP A 143 8.37 22.89 10.36
C TRP A 143 8.96 24.30 10.50
N LYS A 144 8.15 25.33 10.79
CA LYS A 144 8.64 26.69 10.99
C LYS A 144 9.17 26.87 12.41
N GLU A 145 10.20 27.68 12.56
CA GLU A 145 10.68 28.07 13.88
C GLU A 145 9.58 28.80 14.67
N PRO A 146 9.48 28.58 15.99
CA PRO A 146 8.54 29.31 16.82
C PRO A 146 8.86 30.81 16.73
N LYS A 147 7.84 31.65 16.49
CA LYS A 147 8.02 33.10 16.53
C LYS A 147 8.54 33.48 17.93
N LYS A 148 9.74 34.08 17.99
CA LYS A 148 10.22 34.71 19.22
C LYS A 148 9.26 35.86 19.53
N GLU A 149 8.57 35.78 20.65
CA GLU A 149 7.83 36.92 21.18
C GLU A 149 8.85 37.98 21.57
N GLU A 150 8.91 39.10 20.84
CA GLU A 150 9.57 40.31 21.33
C GLU A 150 8.77 40.79 22.53
N LYS A 151 9.40 40.72 23.71
CA LYS A 151 8.90 41.29 24.96
C LYS A 151 9.23 42.77 25.05
#